data_AF-A0A943X0K8-F1
#
_entry.id   AF-A0A943X0K8-F1
#
_cell.length_a   1.000
_cell.length_b   1.000
_cell.length_c   1.000
_cell.angle_alpha   90.00
_cell.angle_beta   90.00
_cell.angle_gamma   90.00
#
_symmetry.space_group_name_H-M   'P 1'
#
loop_
_entity.id
_entity.type
_entity.pdbx_description
1 polymer ?
#
loop_
_entity_poly.entity_id
_entity_poly.type
_entity_poly.pdbx_seq_one_letter_code
_entity_poly.pdbx_strand_id
1 'polypeptide(L)'
;MSIFTYIFFPREVHDPRYLSNCYIHNISYEKADNMGFIPWFAKWNESIISEKEYLSLTLFKRGGSESFPFVRNFFAYALVEDLSDVFTHGEAEYYERSFGEKAIDVALEHITIDCISRHQLYHLINDNIESGESVEIYSQWLDWDAPDIWGPPEHIYELNLKEIFDNRKFYISTEKNDLYIIHKP
;
A
#
# COMPACT_ATOMS: atom_id res chain seq x y z
N MET A 1 -12.91 -16.58 -0.94
CA MET A 1 -12.53 -15.47 -0.04
C MET A 1 -11.49 -14.59 -0.73
N SER A 2 -11.47 -13.29 -0.41
CA SER A 2 -10.42 -12.33 -0.80
C SER A 2 -10.04 -11.47 0.40
N ILE A 3 -8.81 -10.96 0.41
CA ILE A 3 -8.44 -9.85 1.28
C ILE A 3 -9.17 -8.59 0.79
N PHE A 4 -9.75 -7.85 1.72
CA PHE A 4 -10.31 -6.53 1.49
C PHE A 4 -9.63 -5.57 2.46
N THR A 5 -9.09 -4.47 1.92
CA THR A 5 -8.43 -3.43 2.73
C THR A 5 -9.12 -2.10 2.51
N TYR A 6 -9.40 -1.39 3.60
CA TYR A 6 -10.04 -0.08 3.60
C TYR A 6 -9.24 0.91 4.41
N ILE A 7 -9.19 2.13 3.91
CA ILE A 7 -8.68 3.28 4.63
C ILE A 7 -9.84 4.22 4.96
N PHE A 8 -9.84 4.72 6.20
CA PHE A 8 -10.90 5.55 6.76
C PHE A 8 -10.36 6.92 7.09
N PHE A 9 -11.08 7.93 6.59
CA PHE A 9 -10.77 9.33 6.84
C PHE A 9 -11.97 10.03 7.48
N PRO A 10 -11.76 10.94 8.44
CA PRO A 10 -12.85 11.74 9.01
C PRO A 10 -13.44 12.75 8.00
N ARG A 11 -12.73 13.02 6.90
CA ARG A 11 -13.15 13.93 5.83
C ARG A 11 -13.02 13.25 4.48
N GLU A 12 -13.81 13.73 3.53
CA GLU A 12 -13.75 13.24 2.16
C GLU A 12 -12.39 13.62 1.55
N VAL A 13 -11.72 12.64 0.96
CA VAL A 13 -10.59 12.88 0.07
C VAL A 13 -11.15 13.57 -1.17
N HIS A 14 -10.73 14.81 -1.43
CA HIS A 14 -11.15 15.59 -2.59
C HIS A 14 -10.10 15.62 -3.70
N ASP A 15 -8.87 15.16 -3.42
CA ASP A 15 -7.79 15.21 -4.38
C ASP A 15 -7.95 14.10 -5.42
N PRO A 16 -8.17 14.44 -6.70
CA PRO A 16 -8.34 13.45 -7.76
C PRO A 16 -7.09 12.58 -7.96
N ARG A 17 -5.90 13.03 -7.49
CA ARG A 17 -4.65 12.26 -7.54
C ARG A 17 -4.69 10.98 -6.71
N TYR A 18 -5.61 10.86 -5.75
CA TYR A 18 -5.77 9.65 -4.95
C TYR A 18 -7.01 8.84 -5.34
N LEU A 19 -8.04 9.49 -5.93
CA LEU A 19 -9.36 8.91 -6.22
C LEU A 19 -9.52 8.28 -7.60
N SER A 20 -8.61 8.60 -8.51
CA SER A 20 -8.52 7.96 -9.82
C SER A 20 -7.28 7.08 -9.84
N ASN A 21 -7.24 6.04 -10.68
CA ASN A 21 -6.00 5.31 -10.99
C ASN A 21 -4.98 6.36 -11.42
N CYS A 22 -4.23 6.88 -10.48
CA CYS A 22 -3.32 7.97 -10.74
C CYS A 22 -2.06 7.29 -11.21
N TYR A 23 -2.14 6.72 -12.41
CA TYR A 23 -1.00 6.21 -13.14
C TYR A 23 0.05 7.28 -12.99
N ILE A 24 1.12 6.93 -12.32
CA ILE A 24 2.33 7.71 -12.43
C ILE A 24 2.84 7.37 -13.83
N HIS A 25 2.23 8.00 -14.83
CA HIS A 25 2.73 7.96 -16.18
C HIS A 25 4.13 8.58 -16.10
N ASN A 26 5.14 7.78 -16.45
CA ASN A 26 6.52 8.22 -16.67
C ASN A 26 7.30 8.66 -15.42
N ILE A 27 7.32 7.87 -14.34
CA ILE A 27 8.50 7.89 -13.45
C ILE A 27 9.53 6.91 -14.04
N SER A 28 10.62 7.45 -14.59
CA SER A 28 11.78 6.63 -14.95
C SER A 28 12.45 6.08 -13.69
N TYR A 29 13.17 4.97 -13.82
CA TYR A 29 13.99 4.42 -12.74
C TYR A 29 14.91 5.47 -12.12
N GLU A 30 15.56 6.29 -12.94
CA GLU A 30 16.43 7.39 -12.48
C GLU A 30 15.69 8.36 -11.55
N LYS A 31 14.43 8.70 -11.88
CA LYS A 31 13.61 9.58 -11.05
C LYS A 31 13.18 8.90 -9.74
N ALA A 32 12.83 7.61 -9.78
CA ALA A 32 12.51 6.84 -8.58
C ALA A 32 13.73 6.67 -7.66
N ASP A 33 14.91 6.43 -8.22
CA ASP A 33 16.17 6.29 -7.48
C ASP A 33 16.59 7.60 -6.80
N ASN A 34 16.51 8.72 -7.53
CA ASN A 34 16.77 10.06 -6.98
C ASN A 34 15.80 10.45 -5.87
N MET A 35 14.57 9.92 -5.88
CA MET A 35 13.58 10.11 -4.82
C MET A 35 13.79 9.15 -3.64
N GLY A 36 14.72 8.20 -3.75
CA GLY A 36 15.00 7.21 -2.72
C GLY A 36 13.98 6.07 -2.64
N PHE A 37 13.18 5.85 -3.69
CA PHE A 37 12.17 4.79 -3.72
C PHE A 37 12.77 3.43 -4.08
N ILE A 38 13.97 3.39 -4.65
CA ILE A 38 14.64 2.15 -5.04
C ILE A 38 15.49 1.64 -3.86
N PRO A 39 15.17 0.47 -3.28
CA PRO A 39 15.96 -0.08 -2.19
C PRO A 39 17.36 -0.48 -2.68
N TRP A 40 18.33 -0.48 -1.77
CA TRP A 40 19.75 -0.66 -2.08
C TRP A 40 20.07 -1.96 -2.85
N PHE A 41 19.31 -3.03 -2.63
CA PHE A 41 19.49 -4.30 -3.33
C PHE A 41 18.92 -4.29 -4.75
N ALA A 42 18.01 -3.37 -5.07
CA ALA A 42 17.45 -3.14 -6.41
C ALA A 42 18.32 -2.23 -7.29
N LYS A 43 19.46 -1.77 -6.75
CA LYS A 43 20.46 -0.94 -7.45
C LYS A 43 21.58 -1.77 -8.08
N TRP A 44 21.47 -3.09 -8.04
CA TRP A 44 22.53 -3.98 -8.50
C TRP A 44 22.35 -4.33 -9.98
N ASN A 45 23.22 -3.77 -10.81
CA ASN A 45 23.39 -3.99 -12.26
C ASN A 45 22.17 -3.65 -13.14
N GLU A 46 22.26 -2.50 -13.81
CA GLU A 46 21.42 -2.06 -14.93
C GLU A 46 21.15 -3.23 -15.90
N SER A 47 19.90 -3.61 -16.17
CA SER A 47 18.97 -2.86 -17.01
C SER A 47 17.60 -2.64 -16.38
N ILE A 48 17.18 -1.39 -16.50
CA ILE A 48 16.01 -0.76 -15.92
C ILE A 48 14.71 -1.44 -16.35
N ILE A 49 13.84 -1.63 -15.36
CA ILE A 49 12.38 -1.77 -15.43
C ILE A 49 11.89 -1.12 -16.73
N SER A 50 11.33 -1.91 -17.65
CA SER A 50 10.81 -1.37 -18.92
C SER A 50 9.89 -0.18 -18.63
N GLU A 51 9.85 0.81 -19.54
CA GLU A 51 8.97 1.96 -19.50
C GLU A 51 7.49 1.51 -19.46
N LYS A 52 7.05 1.05 -18.29
CA LYS A 52 5.73 0.56 -17.98
C LYS A 52 5.07 1.60 -17.11
N GLU A 53 3.79 1.77 -17.33
CA GLU A 53 2.94 2.55 -16.44
C GLU A 53 2.94 1.85 -15.09
N TYR A 54 3.53 2.51 -14.08
CA TYR A 54 3.48 1.99 -12.71
C TYR A 54 2.05 2.08 -12.22
N LEU A 55 1.53 0.95 -11.75
CA LEU A 55 0.26 0.93 -11.04
C LEU A 55 0.46 1.67 -9.72
N SER A 56 -0.37 2.68 -9.50
CA SER A 56 -0.37 3.48 -8.29
C SER A 56 -1.25 2.85 -7.22
N LEU A 57 -1.09 3.35 -6.00
CA LEU A 57 -2.17 3.33 -5.03
C LEU A 57 -3.46 3.85 -5.70
N THR A 58 -4.54 3.07 -5.60
CA THR A 58 -5.86 3.48 -6.09
C THR A 58 -6.86 3.42 -4.94
N LEU A 59 -7.49 4.55 -4.66
CA LEU A 59 -8.65 4.61 -3.78
C LEU A 59 -9.93 4.49 -4.58
N PHE A 60 -10.68 3.41 -4.35
CA PHE A 60 -12.04 3.34 -4.83
C PHE A 60 -12.97 3.83 -3.73
N LYS A 61 -13.63 4.97 -3.98
CA LYS A 61 -14.78 5.37 -3.17
C LYS A 61 -15.88 4.34 -3.39
N ARG A 62 -16.13 3.46 -2.42
CA ARG A 62 -17.32 2.60 -2.49
C ARG A 62 -18.55 3.47 -2.28
N GLY A 63 -19.48 3.41 -3.22
CA GLY A 63 -20.75 4.11 -3.12
C GLY A 63 -21.73 3.33 -2.24
N GLY A 64 -22.27 3.96 -1.20
CA GLY A 64 -23.33 3.38 -0.37
C GLY A 64 -22.99 3.30 1.12
N SER A 65 -24.02 3.12 1.94
CA SER A 65 -23.94 2.98 3.39
C SER A 65 -23.43 1.59 3.77
N GLU A 66 -22.15 1.32 3.56
CA GLU A 66 -21.50 0.21 4.24
C GLU A 66 -21.42 0.56 5.73
N SER A 67 -22.15 -0.19 6.56
CA SER A 67 -22.03 -0.02 8.00
C SER A 67 -20.83 -0.82 8.47
N PHE A 68 -19.67 -0.18 8.55
CA PHE A 68 -18.55 -0.72 9.31
C PHE A 68 -18.98 -0.73 10.79
N PRO A 69 -19.17 -1.90 11.42
CA PRO A 69 -19.79 -1.97 12.76
C PRO A 69 -18.96 -1.25 13.83
N PHE A 70 -17.69 -0.96 13.54
CA PHE A 70 -16.72 -0.31 14.42
C PHE A 70 -16.41 1.16 14.07
N VAL A 71 -16.79 1.66 12.88
CA VAL A 71 -16.42 3.02 12.43
C VAL A 71 -17.67 3.88 12.25
N ARG A 72 -17.82 4.93 13.06
CA ARG A 72 -18.93 5.91 12.94
C ARG A 72 -18.40 7.27 12.49
N ASN A 73 -19.01 7.86 11.46
CA ASN A 73 -18.68 9.19 10.91
C ASN A 73 -17.32 9.29 10.17
N PHE A 74 -17.02 8.32 9.31
CA PHE A 74 -15.83 8.36 8.45
C PHE A 74 -16.21 8.11 6.99
N PHE A 75 -15.35 8.57 6.08
CA PHE A 75 -15.34 8.26 4.66
C PHE A 75 -14.42 7.06 4.44
N ALA A 76 -14.98 5.98 3.91
CA ALA A 76 -14.27 4.74 3.63
C ALA A 76 -13.87 4.66 2.17
N TYR A 77 -12.64 4.23 1.91
CA TYR A 77 -12.11 3.99 0.58
C TYR A 77 -11.49 2.61 0.54
N ALA A 78 -11.83 1.82 -0.47
CA ALA A 78 -11.12 0.57 -0.70
C ALA A 78 -9.70 0.91 -1.14
N LEU A 79 -8.74 0.38 -0.40
CA LEU A 79 -7.31 0.48 -0.65
C LEU A 79 -6.93 -0.70 -1.55
N VAL A 80 -6.75 -0.44 -2.85
CA VAL A 80 -6.33 -1.47 -3.81
C VAL A 80 -4.89 -1.18 -4.18
N GLU A 81 -3.98 -2.01 -3.70
CA GLU A 81 -2.53 -1.86 -3.85
C GLU A 81 -1.83 -3.22 -4.08
N ASP A 82 -0.66 -3.17 -4.72
CA ASP A 82 0.36 -4.23 -4.72
C ASP A 82 1.33 -4.04 -3.53
N LEU A 83 0.80 -3.95 -2.31
CA LEU A 83 1.63 -3.95 -1.10
C LEU A 83 2.22 -5.33 -0.91
N SER A 84 3.47 -5.48 -1.33
CA SER A 84 4.16 -6.76 -1.42
C SER A 84 4.83 -7.13 -0.10
N ASP A 85 5.05 -8.42 0.11
CA ASP A 85 5.90 -8.91 1.20
C ASP A 85 7.32 -8.34 1.09
N VAL A 86 8.01 -8.29 2.23
CA VAL A 86 9.41 -7.82 2.30
C VAL A 86 10.29 -8.70 1.43
N PHE A 87 10.75 -8.18 0.30
CA PHE A 87 11.77 -8.86 -0.50
C PHE A 87 13.16 -8.56 0.04
N THR A 88 13.88 -9.59 0.41
CA THR A 88 15.20 -9.52 1.03
C THR A 88 16.32 -9.83 0.04
N HIS A 89 17.55 -9.44 0.39
CA HIS A 89 18.72 -9.77 -0.41
C HIS A 89 18.93 -11.29 -0.56
N GLY A 90 18.64 -12.08 0.48
CA GLY A 90 18.74 -13.54 0.40
C GLY A 90 17.71 -14.15 -0.54
N GLU A 91 16.52 -13.56 -0.63
CA GLU A 91 15.51 -13.95 -1.63
C GLU A 91 15.97 -13.57 -3.03
N ALA A 92 16.56 -12.39 -3.23
CA ALA A 92 17.13 -12.01 -4.53
C ALA A 92 18.15 -13.05 -5.04
N GLU A 93 19.11 -13.45 -4.19
CA GLU A 93 20.09 -14.48 -4.55
C GLU A 93 19.44 -15.85 -4.83
N TYR A 94 18.42 -16.22 -4.06
CA TYR A 94 17.69 -17.47 -4.27
C TYR A 94 16.95 -17.46 -5.61
N TYR A 95 16.26 -16.37 -5.93
CA TYR A 95 15.50 -16.22 -7.17
C TYR A 95 16.40 -16.18 -8.40
N GLU A 96 17.52 -15.45 -8.32
CA GLU A 96 18.56 -15.46 -9.37
C GLU A 96 19.02 -16.87 -9.71
N ARG A 97 19.41 -17.63 -8.67
CA ARG A 97 19.93 -19.00 -8.85
C ARG A 97 18.87 -19.97 -9.35
N SER A 98 17.63 -19.81 -8.90
CA SER A 98 16.56 -20.77 -9.16
C SER A 98 15.84 -20.51 -10.48
N PHE A 99 15.73 -19.25 -10.89
CA PHE A 99 14.85 -18.82 -11.99
C PHE A 99 15.54 -17.89 -13.00
N GLY A 100 16.79 -17.48 -12.76
CA GLY A 100 17.58 -16.62 -13.63
C GLY A 100 17.26 -15.12 -13.49
N GLU A 101 17.99 -14.29 -14.23
CA GLU A 101 17.93 -12.82 -14.15
C GLU A 101 16.51 -12.26 -14.35
N LYS A 102 15.72 -12.84 -15.26
CA LYS A 102 14.33 -12.37 -15.52
C LYS A 102 13.41 -12.42 -14.30
N ALA A 103 13.63 -13.36 -13.38
CA ALA A 103 12.81 -13.45 -12.17
C ALA A 103 13.19 -12.38 -11.14
N ILE A 104 14.46 -11.97 -11.13
CA ILE A 104 14.93 -10.83 -10.35
C ILE A 104 14.28 -9.57 -10.89
N ASP A 105 14.28 -9.36 -12.21
CA ASP A 105 13.70 -8.17 -12.83
C ASP A 105 12.23 -7.97 -12.40
N VAL A 106 11.43 -9.05 -12.42
CA VAL A 106 10.02 -9.02 -11.98
C VAL A 106 9.91 -8.71 -10.49
N ALA A 107 10.77 -9.30 -9.65
CA ALA A 107 10.77 -9.01 -8.22
C ALA A 107 11.14 -7.54 -7.93
N LEU A 108 12.15 -7.01 -8.62
CA LEU A 108 12.56 -5.60 -8.51
C LEU A 108 11.48 -4.64 -9.00
N GLU A 109 10.74 -5.00 -10.05
CA GLU A 109 9.57 -4.27 -10.53
C GLU A 109 8.50 -4.19 -9.42
N HIS A 110 8.15 -5.32 -8.79
CA HIS A 110 7.16 -5.35 -7.69
C HIS A 110 7.59 -4.51 -6.48
N ILE A 111 8.85 -4.61 -6.08
CA ILE A 111 9.38 -3.85 -4.93
C ILE A 111 9.34 -2.35 -5.20
N THR A 112 9.63 -1.94 -6.43
CA THR A 112 9.55 -0.53 -6.84
C THR A 112 8.10 -0.05 -6.78
N ILE A 113 7.14 -0.86 -7.25
CA ILE A 113 5.71 -0.57 -7.18
C ILE A 113 5.25 -0.44 -5.71
N ASP A 114 5.65 -1.35 -4.83
CA ASP A 114 5.35 -1.30 -3.39
C ASP A 114 5.89 0.00 -2.76
N CYS A 115 7.15 0.35 -3.03
CA CYS A 115 7.76 1.58 -2.50
C CYS A 115 7.05 2.86 -2.97
N ILE A 116 6.66 2.90 -4.25
CA ILE A 116 5.89 4.02 -4.82
C ILE A 116 4.52 4.12 -4.14
N SER A 117 3.82 3.00 -4.00
CA SER A 117 2.48 2.94 -3.39
C SER A 117 2.51 3.40 -1.93
N ARG A 118 3.50 2.93 -1.14
CA ARG A 118 3.74 3.39 0.24
C ARG A 118 4.01 4.88 0.33
N HIS A 119 4.76 5.44 -0.62
CA HIS A 119 5.01 6.87 -0.64
C HIS A 119 3.75 7.68 -0.98
N GLN A 120 2.91 7.20 -1.89
CA GLN A 120 1.62 7.83 -2.16
C GLN A 120 0.69 7.74 -0.94
N LEU A 121 0.64 6.57 -0.30
CA LEU A 121 -0.10 6.35 0.94
C LEU A 121 0.37 7.29 2.05
N TYR A 122 1.69 7.49 2.18
CA TYR A 122 2.25 8.45 3.11
C TYR A 122 1.73 9.87 2.85
N HIS A 123 1.79 10.37 1.61
CA HIS A 123 1.32 11.73 1.31
C HIS A 123 -0.19 11.87 1.51
N LEU A 124 -0.97 10.88 1.09
CA LEU A 124 -2.41 10.84 1.33
C LEU A 124 -2.74 10.96 2.83
N ILE A 125 -2.04 10.19 3.66
CA ILE A 125 -2.25 10.18 5.10
C ILE A 125 -1.70 11.46 5.72
N ASN A 126 -0.54 11.94 5.30
CA ASN A 126 0.03 13.20 5.78
C ASN A 126 -0.90 14.38 5.51
N ASP A 127 -1.41 14.50 4.28
CA ASP A 127 -2.37 15.54 3.87
C ASP A 127 -3.63 15.51 4.75
N ASN A 128 -4.06 14.32 5.20
CA ASN A 128 -5.18 14.16 6.11
C ASN A 128 -4.83 14.48 7.58
N ILE A 129 -3.68 14.02 8.06
CA ILE A 129 -3.22 14.20 9.44
C ILE A 129 -2.81 15.66 9.73
N GLU A 130 -2.37 16.41 8.71
CA GLU A 130 -2.07 17.84 8.85
C GLU A 130 -3.26 18.64 9.41
N SER A 131 -4.50 18.17 9.22
CA SER A 131 -5.70 18.75 9.85
C SER A 131 -6.00 18.30 11.29
N GLY A 132 -5.08 17.56 11.94
CA GLY A 132 -5.16 17.16 13.35
C GLY A 132 -5.91 15.86 13.59
N GLU A 133 -6.04 15.02 12.57
CA GLU A 133 -6.87 13.82 12.56
C GLU A 133 -6.01 12.55 12.49
N SER A 134 -6.55 11.41 12.91
CA SER A 134 -5.94 10.09 12.75
C SER A 134 -6.51 9.38 11.53
N VAL A 135 -5.75 8.43 10.97
CA VAL A 135 -6.20 7.58 9.87
C VAL A 135 -6.22 6.13 10.33
N GLU A 136 -7.28 5.41 9.96
CA GLU A 136 -7.40 3.98 10.26
C GLU A 136 -7.34 3.20 8.95
N ILE A 137 -6.59 2.10 8.91
CA ILE A 137 -6.56 1.15 7.81
C ILE A 137 -6.96 -0.20 8.36
N TYR A 138 -8.01 -0.79 7.81
CA TYR A 138 -8.49 -2.10 8.21
C TYR A 138 -8.39 -3.10 7.06
N SER A 139 -7.86 -4.28 7.35
CA SER A 139 -7.75 -5.38 6.38
C SER A 139 -8.32 -6.67 6.95
N GLN A 140 -9.15 -7.37 6.16
CA GLN A 140 -9.77 -8.63 6.56
C GLN A 140 -10.05 -9.53 5.35
N TRP A 141 -9.92 -10.84 5.55
CA TRP A 141 -10.41 -11.83 4.58
C TRP A 141 -11.92 -11.97 4.68
N LEU A 142 -12.60 -11.65 3.58
CA LEU A 142 -14.05 -11.75 3.47
C LEU A 142 -14.46 -12.73 2.37
N ASP A 143 -15.68 -13.23 2.48
CA ASP A 143 -16.30 -13.92 1.36
C ASP A 143 -16.60 -12.94 0.23
N TRP A 144 -16.36 -13.36 -1.01
CA TRP A 144 -16.72 -12.57 -2.19
C TRP A 144 -18.22 -12.31 -2.26
N ASP A 145 -19.02 -13.27 -1.77
CA ASP A 145 -20.47 -13.20 -1.77
C ASP A 145 -21.03 -12.34 -0.60
N ALA A 146 -20.17 -11.92 0.35
CA ALA A 146 -20.54 -11.10 1.49
C ALA A 146 -19.38 -10.18 1.98
N PRO A 147 -18.91 -9.23 1.13
CA PRO A 147 -17.76 -8.38 1.42
C PRO A 147 -18.07 -7.23 2.40
N ASP A 148 -19.28 -7.21 2.95
CA ASP A 148 -19.81 -6.23 3.89
C ASP A 148 -19.90 -6.80 5.33
N ILE A 149 -19.64 -8.09 5.53
CA ILE A 149 -19.68 -8.73 6.86
C ILE A 149 -18.28 -8.69 7.50
N TRP A 150 -17.97 -7.57 8.13
CA TRP A 150 -16.70 -7.37 8.83
C TRP A 150 -16.75 -7.90 10.27
N GLY A 151 -15.69 -8.60 10.66
CA GLY A 151 -15.43 -9.03 12.04
C GLY A 151 -14.63 -7.97 12.81
N PRO A 152 -14.43 -8.16 14.13
CA PRO A 152 -13.50 -7.34 14.89
C PRO A 152 -12.04 -7.62 14.47
N PRO A 153 -11.12 -6.63 14.59
CA PRO A 153 -9.71 -6.87 14.34
C PRO A 153 -9.15 -7.91 15.30
N GLU A 154 -8.31 -8.80 14.78
CA GLU A 154 -7.52 -9.73 15.58
C GLU A 154 -6.28 -9.05 16.16
N HIS A 155 -5.67 -8.14 15.39
CA HIS A 155 -4.53 -7.35 15.81
C HIS A 155 -4.78 -5.87 15.55
N ILE A 156 -4.32 -5.04 16.50
CA ILE A 156 -4.36 -3.59 16.40
C ILE A 156 -2.93 -3.09 16.50
N TYR A 157 -2.49 -2.33 15.51
CA TYR A 157 -1.18 -1.73 15.43
C TYR A 157 -1.33 -0.21 15.48
N GLU A 158 -0.68 0.42 16.45
CA GLU A 158 -0.55 1.88 16.48
C GLU A 158 0.77 2.25 15.81
N LEU A 159 0.69 3.04 14.74
CA LEU A 159 1.84 3.45 13.94
C LEU A 159 1.95 4.98 13.92
N ASN A 160 3.17 5.48 13.88
CA ASN A 160 3.44 6.84 13.43
C ASN A 160 3.58 6.87 11.90
N LEU A 161 3.39 8.06 11.33
CA LEU A 161 3.42 8.28 9.88
C LEU A 161 4.69 7.72 9.18
N LYS A 162 5.87 7.73 9.83
CA LYS A 162 7.10 7.21 9.22
C LYS A 162 7.13 5.68 9.16
N GLU A 163 6.36 5.00 10.01
CA GLU A 163 6.33 3.54 10.08
C GLU A 163 5.57 2.90 8.91
N ILE A 164 4.83 3.70 8.13
CA ILE A 164 4.21 3.27 6.86
C ILE A 164 5.27 2.83 5.83
N PHE A 165 6.46 3.44 5.88
CA PHE A 165 7.59 3.07 5.03
C PHE A 165 8.36 1.84 5.53
N ASP A 166 8.11 1.39 6.76
CA ASP A 166 8.79 0.23 7.30
C ASP A 166 7.94 -1.01 7.01
N ASN A 167 8.30 -1.76 5.98
CA ASN A 167 7.59 -2.96 5.57
C ASN A 167 7.54 -4.04 6.66
N ARG A 168 8.36 -3.94 7.72
CA ARG A 168 8.27 -4.83 8.90
C ARG A 168 7.20 -4.40 9.91
N LYS A 169 6.77 -3.14 9.84
CA LYS A 169 5.77 -2.54 10.75
C LYS A 169 4.42 -2.36 10.06
N PHE A 170 4.44 -2.03 8.78
CA PHE A 170 3.25 -1.87 7.96
C PHE A 170 3.32 -2.82 6.76
N TYR A 171 2.54 -3.89 6.78
CA TYR A 171 2.30 -4.76 5.63
C TYR A 171 0.88 -5.28 5.72
N ILE A 172 0.21 -5.47 4.59
CA ILE A 172 -1.14 -6.05 4.60
C ILE A 172 -0.97 -7.55 4.70
N SER A 173 -1.24 -8.11 5.88
CA SER A 173 -1.18 -9.56 6.08
C SER A 173 -2.22 -10.27 5.23
N THR A 174 -1.78 -11.26 4.46
CA THR A 174 -2.68 -12.17 3.73
C THR A 174 -3.21 -13.29 4.62
N GLU A 175 -3.04 -13.25 5.94
CA GLU A 175 -3.47 -14.34 6.84
C GLU A 175 -4.23 -13.86 8.08
N LYS A 176 -4.31 -12.55 8.33
CA LYS A 176 -4.81 -11.98 9.59
C LYS A 176 -5.75 -10.81 9.35
N ASN A 177 -6.62 -10.56 10.33
CA ASN A 177 -7.52 -9.40 10.33
C ASN A 177 -6.86 -8.28 11.15
N ASP A 178 -6.27 -7.31 10.44
CA ASP A 178 -5.38 -6.33 11.03
C ASP A 178 -5.97 -4.91 10.92
N LEU A 179 -5.93 -4.17 12.03
CA LEU A 179 -6.25 -2.74 12.10
C LEU A 179 -4.97 -1.94 12.37
N TYR A 180 -4.69 -0.97 11.52
CA TYR A 180 -3.63 0.01 11.70
C TYR A 180 -4.24 1.36 12.04
N ILE A 181 -3.83 1.93 13.17
CA ILE A 181 -4.20 3.29 13.58
C ILE A 181 -2.97 4.16 13.44
N ILE A 182 -3.03 5.12 12.52
CA ILE A 182 -1.90 5.97 12.17
C ILE A 182 -2.13 7.34 12.79
N HIS A 183 -1.25 7.67 13.73
CA HIS A 183 -1.32 8.92 14.49
C HIS A 183 -0.46 10.01 13.87
N LYS A 184 -0.84 11.25 14.19
CA LYS A 184 0.05 12.40 14.03
C LYS A 184 1.31 12.19 14.89
N PRO A 185 2.51 12.46 14.35
CA PRO A 185 3.73 12.51 15.16
C PRO A 185 3.65 13.55 16.29
#